data_AF-A0A8S3DHB4-F1
#
_entry.id   AF-A0A8S3DHB4-F1
#
_cell.length_a   1.000
_cell.length_b   1.000
_cell.length_c   1.000
_cell.angle_alpha   90.00
_cell.angle_beta   90.00
_cell.angle_gamma   90.00
#
_symmetry.space_group_name_H-M   'P 1'
#
loop_
_entity.id
_entity.type
_entity.pdbx_description
1 polymer ?
#
loop_
_entity_poly.entity_id
_entity_poly.type
_entity_poly.pdbx_seq_one_letter_code
_entity_poly.pdbx_strand_id
1 'polypeptide(L)' 'RTNAVSNTALRIVQRMKRDWLNIGRRSSGLCGSALLFAARMHNFNRTIQQIVDVVKISKATIIRRLQEFETTPTAQLNMK' A
#
# COMPACT_ATOMS: atom_id res chain seq x y z
N ARG A 1 7.91 4.53 -16.29
CA ARG A 1 7.63 3.35 -15.44
C ARG A 1 7.20 3.74 -14.03
N THR A 2 7.91 4.65 -13.35
CA THR A 2 7.55 5.21 -12.03
C THR A 2 6.15 5.86 -12.00
N ASN A 3 5.76 6.61 -13.03
CA ASN A 3 4.44 7.27 -13.07
C ASN A 3 3.26 6.28 -13.02
N ALA A 4 3.39 5.10 -13.63
CA ALA A 4 2.36 4.07 -13.59
C ALA A 4 2.20 3.49 -12.18
N VAL A 5 3.32 3.24 -11.50
CA VAL A 5 3.34 2.81 -10.08
C VAL A 5 2.72 3.86 -9.19
N SER A 6 3.09 5.14 -9.34
CA SER A 6 2.54 6.24 -8.54
C SER A 6 1.04 6.42 -8.75
N ASN A 7 0.55 6.32 -9.99
CA ASN A 7 -0.88 6.42 -10.29
C ASN A 7 -1.67 5.24 -9.70
N THR A 8 -1.12 4.02 -9.78
CA THR A 8 -1.73 2.85 -9.15
C THR A 8 -1.72 2.96 -7.62
N ALA A 9 -0.60 3.42 -7.03
CA ALA A 9 -0.49 3.64 -5.58
C ALA A 9 -1.52 4.68 -5.10
N LEU A 10 -1.68 5.79 -5.83
CA LEU A 10 -2.70 6.80 -5.53
C LEU A 10 -4.11 6.22 -5.57
N ARG A 11 -4.43 5.42 -6.59
CA ARG A 11 -5.73 4.74 -6.70
C ARG A 11 -5.98 3.80 -5.53
N ILE A 12 -4.96 3.03 -5.10
CA ILE A 12 -5.05 2.15 -3.94
C ILE A 12 -5.28 2.95 -2.66
N VAL A 13 -4.52 4.03 -2.42
CA VAL A 13 -4.71 4.89 -1.23
C VAL A 13 -6.11 5.51 -1.21
N GLN A 14 -6.59 6.02 -2.33
CA GLN A 14 -7.96 6.57 -2.43
C GLN A 14 -9.04 5.51 -2.15
N ARG A 15 -8.77 4.25 -2.47
CA ARG A 15 -9.65 3.13 -2.19
C ARG A 15 -9.61 2.76 -0.71
N MET A 16 -8.42 2.60 -0.14
CA MET A 16 -8.21 2.36 1.28
C MET A 16 -8.85 3.44 2.19
N LYS A 17 -8.83 4.70 1.76
CA LYS A 17 -9.52 5.80 2.45
C LYS A 17 -11.06 5.64 2.45
N ARG A 18 -11.63 5.07 1.38
CA ARG A 18 -13.07 4.78 1.28
C ARG A 18 -13.46 3.57 2.13
N ASP A 19 -12.56 2.61 2.26
CA ASP A 19 -12.72 1.43 3.12
C ASP A 19 -12.43 1.74 4.62
N TRP A 20 -12.38 3.03 5.01
CA TRP A 20 -12.13 3.50 6.39
C TRP A 20 -10.80 3.03 7.02
N LEU A 21 -9.84 2.53 6.23
CA LEU A 21 -8.55 2.01 6.71
C LEU A 21 -7.57 3.09 7.22
N ASN A 22 -7.90 4.38 7.02
CA ASN A 22 -7.07 5.52 7.41
C ASN A 22 -7.51 6.24 8.68
N ILE A 23 -8.71 5.98 9.21
CA ILE A 23 -9.30 6.80 10.27
C ILE A 23 -8.73 6.40 11.63
N GLY A 24 -8.29 7.42 12.40
CA GLY A 24 -7.64 7.24 13.70
C GLY A 24 -6.23 6.63 13.66
N ARG A 25 -5.63 6.44 12.47
CA ARG A 25 -4.33 5.75 12.30
C ARG A 25 -3.35 6.61 11.53
N ARG A 26 -2.05 6.41 11.77
CA ARG A 26 -0.97 7.12 11.05
C ARG A 26 -1.01 6.77 9.55
N SER A 27 -1.30 7.76 8.72
CA SER A 27 -1.47 7.64 7.26
C SER A 27 -0.19 7.25 6.52
N SER A 28 0.98 7.53 7.11
CA SER A 28 2.27 7.15 6.53
C SER A 28 2.38 5.64 6.30
N GLY A 29 1.81 4.82 7.20
CA GLY A 29 1.82 3.35 7.08
C GLY A 29 1.01 2.85 5.91
N LEU A 30 -0.04 3.57 5.57
CA LEU A 30 -0.95 3.29 4.47
C LEU A 30 -0.29 3.59 3.12
N CYS A 31 0.43 4.71 3.02
CA CYS A 31 1.15 5.07 1.80
C CYS A 31 2.29 4.09 1.50
N GLY A 32 3.01 3.63 2.53
CA GLY A 32 4.08 2.63 2.37
C GLY A 32 3.57 1.27 1.90
N SER A 33 2.45 0.78 2.45
CA SER A 33 1.84 -0.46 1.99
C SER A 33 1.24 -0.34 0.59
N ALA A 34 0.59 0.79 0.27
CA ALA A 34 0.06 1.04 -1.07
C ALA A 34 1.16 1.14 -2.13
N LEU A 35 2.30 1.76 -1.81
CA LEU A 35 3.45 1.84 -2.71
C LEU A 35 4.08 0.46 -2.95
N LEU A 36 4.23 -0.34 -1.89
CA LEU A 36 4.73 -1.72 -1.99
C LEU A 36 3.81 -2.59 -2.86
N PHE A 37 2.49 -2.43 -2.70
CA PHE A 37 1.50 -3.16 -3.45
C PHE A 37 1.51 -2.75 -4.93
N ALA A 38 1.50 -1.45 -5.23
CA ALA A 38 1.60 -0.94 -6.60
C ALA A 38 2.91 -1.37 -7.28
N ALA A 39 4.04 -1.36 -6.54
CA ALA A 39 5.32 -1.80 -7.06
C ALA A 39 5.26 -3.28 -7.49
N ARG A 40 4.62 -4.15 -6.69
CA ARG A 40 4.41 -5.56 -7.05
C ARG A 40 3.54 -5.73 -8.30
N MET A 41 2.44 -4.98 -8.42
CA MET A 41 1.55 -5.07 -9.59
C MET A 41 2.26 -4.71 -10.91
N HIS A 42 3.25 -3.81 -10.86
CA HIS A 42 4.01 -3.38 -12.02
C HIS A 42 5.34 -4.14 -12.22
N ASN A 43 5.51 -5.31 -11.57
CA ASN A 43 6.76 -6.09 -11.56
C ASN A 43 8.00 -5.24 -11.21
N PHE A 44 7.81 -4.25 -10.35
CA PHE A 44 8.87 -3.38 -9.86
C PHE A 44 9.36 -3.93 -8.53
N ASN A 45 10.37 -4.80 -8.58
CA ASN A 45 10.94 -5.45 -7.40
C ASN A 45 11.67 -4.43 -6.49
N ARG A 46 10.92 -3.85 -5.54
CA ARG A 46 11.45 -3.10 -4.41
C ARG A 46 11.39 -3.94 -3.15
N THR A 47 12.46 -3.91 -2.37
CA THR A 47 12.48 -4.61 -1.08
C THR A 47 11.67 -3.82 -0.05
N ILE A 48 11.08 -4.53 0.90
CA ILE A 48 10.32 -3.89 1.99
C ILE A 48 11.22 -2.94 2.79
N GLN A 49 12.50 -3.29 2.96
CA GLN A 49 13.49 -2.42 3.63
C GLN A 49 13.66 -1.07 2.92
N GLN A 50 13.77 -1.05 1.58
CA GLN A 50 13.87 0.20 0.83
C GLN A 50 12.66 1.11 1.04
N ILE A 51 11.46 0.54 1.20
CA ILE A 51 10.24 1.31 1.45
C ILE A 51 10.17 1.79 2.90
N VAL A 52 10.59 0.94 3.85
CA VAL A 52 10.72 1.31 5.27
C VAL A 52 11.63 2.52 5.45
N ASP A 53 12.76 2.55 4.74
CA ASP A 53 13.74 3.65 4.82
C ASP A 53 13.19 4.98 4.29
N VAL A 54 12.31 4.93 3.28
CA VAL A 54 11.66 6.13 2.71
C VAL A 54 10.52 6.61 3.58
N VAL A 55 9.65 5.71 4.03
CA VAL A 55 8.39 6.04 4.70
C VAL A 55 8.56 6.18 6.22
N LYS A 56 9.72 5.75 6.76
CA LYS A 56 10.12 5.82 8.18
C LYS A 56 9.15 5.10 9.12
N ILE A 57 8.82 3.85 8.79
CA ILE A 57 7.87 3.01 9.54
C ILE A 57 8.39 1.59 9.65
N SER A 58 8.13 0.92 10.78
CA SER A 58 8.50 -0.47 10.97
C SER A 58 7.89 -1.41 9.91
N LYS A 59 8.70 -2.38 9.46
CA LYS A 59 8.29 -3.48 8.56
C LYS A 59 7.02 -4.18 9.05
N ALA A 60 6.91 -4.41 10.36
CA ALA A 60 5.75 -5.09 10.96
C ALA A 60 4.45 -4.30 10.72
N THR A 61 4.50 -2.98 10.77
CA THR A 61 3.35 -2.12 10.52
C THR A 61 2.92 -2.19 9.05
N ILE A 62 3.87 -2.20 8.10
CA ILE A 62 3.56 -2.32 6.68
C ILE A 62 2.88 -3.66 6.37
N ILE A 63 3.40 -4.76 6.93
CA ILE A 63 2.82 -6.11 6.75
C ILE A 63 1.41 -6.16 7.32
N ARG A 64 1.21 -5.66 8.54
CA ARG A 64 -0.12 -5.60 9.16
C ARG A 64 -1.11 -4.78 8.33
N ARG A 65 -0.66 -3.67 7.74
CA ARG A 65 -1.51 -2.84 6.85
C ARG A 65 -1.85 -3.53 5.54
N LEU A 66 -0.94 -4.36 5.02
CA LEU A 66 -1.20 -5.18 3.84
C LEU A 66 -2.26 -6.25 4.13
N GLN A 67 -2.16 -6.92 5.27
CA GLN A 67 -3.16 -7.90 5.71
C GLN A 67 -4.53 -7.25 5.95
N GLU A 68 -4.56 -6.09 6.61
CA GLU A 68 -5.79 -5.30 6.80
C GLU A 68 -6.43 -4.94 5.44
N PHE A 69 -5.63 -4.65 4.41
CA PHE A 69 -6.13 -4.42 3.06
C PHE A 69 -6.66 -5.70 2.41
N GLU A 70 -5.95 -6.82 2.50
CA GLU A 70 -6.38 -8.12 1.95
C GLU A 70 -7.72 -8.59 2.54
N THR A 71 -8.01 -8.24 3.79
CA THR A 71 -9.31 -8.54 4.42
C THR A 71 -10.47 -7.69 3.90
N THR A 72 -10.20 -6.61 3.15
CA THR A 72 -11.28 -5.82 2.54
C THR A 72 -11.78 -6.47 1.26
N PRO A 73 -13.10 -6.52 1.01
CA PRO A 73 -13.68 -7.07 -0.22
C PRO A 73 -13.18 -6.33 -1.47
N THR A 74 -12.72 -5.11 -1.29
CA THR A 74 -12.17 -4.25 -2.34
C THR A 74 -10.80 -4.71 -2.86
N ALA A 75 -9.99 -5.38 -2.03
CA ALA A 75 -8.70 -5.92 -2.45
C ALA A 75 -8.86 -7.09 -3.45
N GLN A 76 -9.88 -7.92 -3.25
CA GLN A 76 -10.18 -9.07 -4.11
C GLN A 76 -10.59 -8.65 -5.54
N LEU A 77 -11.20 -7.47 -5.70
CA LEU A 77 -11.64 -6.95 -7.00
C LEU A 77 -10.49 -6.42 -7.88
N ASN A 78 -9.38 -5.98 -7.29
CA ASN A 78 -8.23 -5.44 -8.03
C ASN A 78 -7.15 -6.51 -8.32
N MET A 79 -7.36 -7.75 -7.89
CA MET A 79 -6.48 -8.91 -8.10
C MET A 79 -6.87 -9.79 -9.29
N LYS A 80 -7.76 -9.32 -10.17
CA LYS A 80 -8.05 -9.92 -11.48
C LYS A 80 -7.34 -9.17 -12.60
#